data_AF-G9NRJ1-F1
#
_entry.id   AF-G9NRJ1-F1
#
_cell.length_a   1.000
_cell.length_b   1.000
_cell.length_c   1.000
_cell.angle_alpha   90.00
_cell.angle_beta   90.00
_cell.angle_gamma   90.00
#
_symmetry.space_group_name_H-M   'P 1'
#
loop_
_entity.id
_entity.type
_entity.pdbx_description
1 polymer ?
#
loop_
_entity_poly.entity_id
_entity_poly.type
_entity_poly.pdbx_seq_one_letter_code
_entity_poly.pdbx_strand_id
1 'polypeptide(L)'
;MSQENTTTDANSKGGSTADFAFDESLVEWTVPAADWLRIHDKHFDGIGTSGFVFDAQNRVLLVQRAAHDSMPNLWEAPGGAVDAEDASVLHGCARELREEVGLVARRMKRLVTEGRSEERWSVFTNRSGTKIICGVGFEVEVEEGSVVLDENEHQAWVWAGEEEVRGERMGDGRGIKLTGMMMRRKLLEAFRLRREDGENVRANEVLMIYSCIFASKYSTESKAGSESSS
;
A
#
# COMPACT_ATOMS: atom_id res chain seq x y z
N MET A 1 -28.65 44.48 -21.79
CA MET A 1 -28.06 43.77 -20.64
C MET A 1 -28.51 42.33 -20.72
N SER A 2 -27.69 41.50 -21.36
CA SER A 2 -27.95 40.08 -21.57
C SER A 2 -26.57 39.45 -21.74
N GLN A 3 -26.06 38.86 -20.65
CA GLN A 3 -24.80 38.12 -20.70
C GLN A 3 -25.11 36.69 -21.14
N GLU A 4 -24.58 36.33 -22.30
CA GLU A 4 -24.51 34.95 -22.78
C GLU A 4 -23.28 34.31 -22.11
N ASN A 5 -23.52 33.29 -21.30
CA ASN A 5 -22.47 32.40 -20.79
C ASN A 5 -22.07 31.45 -21.92
N THR A 6 -20.92 31.71 -22.55
CA THR A 6 -20.25 30.75 -23.41
C THR A 6 -19.46 29.75 -22.54
N THR A 7 -20.03 28.56 -22.37
CA THR A 7 -19.32 27.37 -21.90
C THR A 7 -18.42 26.89 -23.04
N THR A 8 -17.10 27.02 -22.89
CA THR A 8 -16.14 26.42 -23.82
C THR A 8 -15.88 25.00 -23.36
N ASP A 9 -16.48 24.04 -24.06
CA ASP A 9 -16.08 22.63 -24.03
C ASP A 9 -14.70 22.49 -24.67
N ALA A 10 -13.74 22.01 -23.88
CA ALA A 10 -12.48 21.47 -24.40
C ALA A 10 -12.38 20.01 -23.96
N ASN A 11 -12.95 19.16 -24.80
CA ASN A 11 -12.70 17.73 -24.82
C ASN A 11 -11.23 17.50 -25.24
N SER A 12 -10.34 17.22 -24.29
CA SER A 12 -9.02 16.65 -24.58
C SER A 12 -8.90 15.27 -23.94
N LYS A 13 -8.83 14.27 -24.81
CA LYS A 13 -8.49 12.87 -24.54
C LYS A 13 -7.38 12.74 -23.49
N GLY A 14 -7.76 12.46 -22.25
CA GLY A 14 -6.84 12.00 -21.20
C GLY A 14 -6.75 10.48 -21.27
N GLY A 15 -5.54 9.94 -21.42
CA GLY A 15 -5.29 8.54 -21.08
C GLY A 15 -5.72 8.32 -19.63
N SER A 16 -6.44 7.23 -19.36
CA SER A 16 -7.03 7.00 -18.03
C SER A 16 -5.94 7.00 -16.96
N THR A 17 -5.81 8.11 -16.24
CA THR A 17 -5.24 8.16 -14.91
C THR A 17 -5.97 7.09 -14.10
N ALA A 18 -5.24 6.17 -13.49
CA ALA A 18 -5.85 5.24 -12.56
C ALA A 18 -6.42 6.07 -11.39
N ASP A 19 -7.75 6.21 -11.34
CA ASP A 19 -8.49 6.96 -10.32
C ASP A 19 -8.56 6.16 -9.01
N PHE A 20 -7.40 5.95 -8.36
CA PHE A 20 -7.37 5.39 -7.01
C PHE A 20 -7.46 6.50 -5.95
N ALA A 21 -8.13 6.22 -4.84
CA ALA A 21 -8.07 7.08 -3.66
C ALA A 21 -6.71 6.94 -2.95
N PHE A 22 -6.32 7.88 -2.12
CA PHE A 22 -5.18 7.72 -1.22
C PHE A 22 -5.44 8.35 0.15
N ASP A 23 -4.73 7.87 1.17
CA ASP A 23 -4.75 8.47 2.50
C ASP A 23 -3.91 9.75 2.55
N GLU A 24 -4.36 10.77 3.29
CA GLU A 24 -3.67 12.07 3.37
C GLU A 24 -2.21 11.95 3.83
N SER A 25 -1.90 10.93 4.64
CA SER A 25 -0.52 10.62 5.05
C SER A 25 0.44 10.32 3.89
N LEU A 26 -0.10 10.06 2.69
CA LEU A 26 0.65 9.80 1.46
C LEU A 26 0.79 11.00 0.52
N VAL A 27 0.34 12.21 0.93
CA VAL A 27 0.34 13.40 0.06
C VAL A 27 1.73 13.70 -0.54
N GLU A 28 2.82 13.46 0.19
CA GLU A 28 4.17 13.71 -0.32
C GLU A 28 4.53 12.82 -1.54
N TRP A 29 3.87 11.67 -1.71
CA TRP A 29 4.12 10.71 -2.80
C TRP A 29 3.25 10.99 -4.04
N THR A 30 2.47 12.06 -4.01
CA THR A 30 1.55 12.46 -5.10
C THR A 30 2.20 13.33 -6.19
N VAL A 31 3.53 13.42 -6.17
CA VAL A 31 4.32 14.16 -7.17
C VAL A 31 5.16 13.20 -8.04
N PRO A 32 5.57 13.60 -9.25
CA PRO A 32 6.49 12.84 -10.09
C PRO A 32 7.80 12.50 -9.37
N ALA A 33 8.45 11.40 -9.74
CA ALA A 33 9.67 10.93 -9.07
C ALA A 33 10.79 11.99 -9.05
N ALA A 34 11.00 12.68 -10.17
CA ALA A 34 12.01 13.74 -10.28
C ALA A 34 11.72 14.92 -9.33
N ASP A 35 10.44 15.30 -9.20
CA ASP A 35 10.02 16.35 -8.27
C ASP A 35 10.19 15.92 -6.82
N TRP A 36 9.85 14.67 -6.49
CA TRP A 36 10.05 14.14 -5.14
C TRP A 36 11.53 14.20 -4.74
N LEU A 37 12.43 13.73 -5.61
CA LEU A 37 13.88 13.76 -5.37
C LEU A 37 14.39 15.20 -5.15
N ARG A 38 13.93 16.14 -5.98
CA ARG A 38 14.28 17.56 -5.87
C ARG A 38 13.76 18.19 -4.58
N ILE A 39 12.51 17.93 -4.20
CA ILE A 39 11.87 18.48 -2.99
C ILE A 39 12.59 18.00 -1.73
N HIS A 40 13.06 16.75 -1.72
CA HIS A 40 13.71 16.12 -0.56
C HIS A 40 15.24 16.22 -0.58
N ASP A 41 15.80 17.01 -1.50
CA ASP A 41 17.25 17.20 -1.69
C ASP A 41 18.01 15.85 -1.78
N LYS A 42 17.50 14.96 -2.63
CA LYS A 42 18.06 13.62 -2.87
C LYS A 42 18.67 13.52 -4.26
N HIS A 43 19.82 12.87 -4.33
CA HIS A 43 20.59 12.64 -5.55
C HIS A 43 20.60 11.17 -5.98
N PHE A 44 19.50 10.45 -5.74
CA PHE A 44 19.34 9.09 -6.24
C PHE A 44 19.08 9.10 -7.75
N ASP A 45 19.46 8.02 -8.44
CA ASP A 45 19.26 7.86 -9.88
C ASP A 45 17.81 7.52 -10.26
N GLY A 46 16.96 7.20 -9.27
CA GLY A 46 15.55 6.91 -9.47
C GLY A 46 14.83 6.46 -8.19
N ILE A 47 13.53 6.24 -8.32
CA ILE A 47 12.67 5.70 -7.27
C ILE A 47 12.15 4.33 -7.73
N GLY A 48 12.26 3.32 -6.87
CA GLY A 48 11.59 2.03 -7.02
C GLY A 48 10.45 1.93 -6.02
N THR A 49 9.36 1.27 -6.41
CA THR A 49 8.16 1.15 -5.59
C THR A 49 7.71 -0.31 -5.47
N SER A 50 7.07 -0.66 -4.35
CA SER A 50 6.44 -1.98 -4.15
C SER A 50 5.03 -1.85 -3.58
N GLY A 51 4.10 -2.65 -4.09
CA GLY A 51 2.71 -2.71 -3.65
C GLY A 51 2.44 -3.91 -2.74
N PHE A 52 2.10 -3.66 -1.48
CA PHE A 52 1.70 -4.68 -0.52
C PHE A 52 0.17 -4.85 -0.53
N VAL A 53 -0.29 -5.84 -1.28
CA VAL A 53 -1.71 -6.19 -1.37
C VAL A 53 -2.02 -7.32 -0.40
N PHE A 54 -3.10 -7.20 0.36
CA PHE A 54 -3.57 -8.22 1.29
C PHE A 54 -4.93 -8.76 0.87
N ASP A 55 -5.11 -10.07 0.99
CA ASP A 55 -6.43 -10.69 0.84
C ASP A 55 -7.27 -10.60 2.13
N ALA A 56 -8.50 -11.10 2.05
CA ALA A 56 -9.43 -11.12 3.18
C ALA A 56 -8.98 -12.01 4.35
N GLN A 57 -8.03 -12.93 4.13
CA GLN A 57 -7.44 -13.77 5.18
C GLN A 57 -6.17 -13.14 5.78
N ASN A 58 -5.90 -11.87 5.46
CA ASN A 58 -4.69 -11.17 5.88
C ASN A 58 -3.42 -11.89 5.43
N ARG A 59 -3.39 -12.39 4.19
CA ARG A 59 -2.19 -12.90 3.53
C ARG A 59 -1.73 -11.88 2.48
N VAL A 60 -0.43 -11.70 2.32
CA VAL A 60 0.16 -10.76 1.37
C VAL A 60 0.45 -11.43 0.03
N LEU A 61 0.20 -10.73 -1.07
CA LEU A 61 0.56 -11.20 -2.40
C LEU A 61 2.09 -11.19 -2.56
N LEU A 62 2.65 -12.32 -2.96
CA LEU A 62 4.02 -12.43 -3.42
C LEU A 62 4.06 -12.99 -4.83
N VAL A 63 4.96 -12.47 -5.64
CA VAL A 63 5.29 -12.96 -6.98
C VAL A 63 6.70 -13.55 -7.00
N GLN A 64 6.90 -14.56 -7.86
CA GLN A 64 8.18 -15.18 -8.07
C GLN A 64 8.78 -14.65 -9.37
N ARG A 65 9.97 -14.06 -9.27
CA ARG A 65 10.74 -13.56 -10.40
C ARG A 65 11.04 -14.68 -11.40
N ALA A 66 10.90 -14.40 -12.68
CA ALA A 66 11.15 -15.34 -13.77
C ALA A 66 12.59 -15.88 -13.72
N ALA A 67 12.77 -17.13 -14.16
CA ALA A 67 14.06 -17.82 -14.11
C ALA A 67 15.17 -17.14 -14.95
N HIS A 68 14.80 -16.32 -15.94
CA HIS A 68 15.71 -15.61 -16.83
C HIS A 68 15.97 -14.16 -16.41
N ASP A 69 15.39 -13.73 -15.28
CA ASP A 69 15.52 -12.38 -14.77
C ASP A 69 16.68 -12.25 -13.75
N SER A 70 16.99 -11.04 -13.28
CA SER A 70 17.88 -10.89 -12.12
C SER A 70 17.30 -11.56 -10.89
N MET A 71 18.16 -12.08 -10.02
CA MET A 71 17.73 -12.70 -8.76
C MET A 71 16.64 -13.77 -9.01
N PRO A 72 16.88 -14.72 -9.93
CA PRO A 72 15.85 -15.59 -10.47
C PRO A 72 15.26 -16.51 -9.41
N ASN A 73 13.97 -16.82 -9.53
CA ASN A 73 13.22 -17.71 -8.63
C ASN A 73 13.07 -17.20 -7.18
N LEU A 74 13.50 -15.99 -6.87
CA LEU A 74 13.23 -15.34 -5.59
C LEU A 74 11.86 -14.68 -5.59
N TRP A 75 11.33 -14.48 -4.38
CA TRP A 75 9.98 -13.98 -4.14
C TRP A 75 9.99 -12.56 -3.60
N GLU A 76 8.99 -11.77 -3.99
CA GLU A 76 8.83 -10.39 -3.54
C GLU A 76 7.39 -9.89 -3.69
N ALA A 77 7.11 -8.71 -3.13
CA ALA A 77 5.90 -7.98 -3.46
C ALA A 77 6.03 -7.39 -4.88
N PRO A 78 4.93 -7.31 -5.65
CA PRO A 78 4.95 -6.67 -6.97
C PRO A 78 5.49 -5.25 -6.92
N GLY A 79 6.22 -4.84 -7.95
CA GLY A 79 6.77 -3.49 -8.02
C GLY A 79 8.02 -3.37 -8.88
N GLY A 80 8.21 -2.15 -9.41
CA GLY A 80 9.29 -1.81 -10.30
C GLY A 80 9.77 -0.38 -10.12
N ALA A 81 10.37 0.17 -11.18
CA ALA A 81 10.83 1.55 -11.19
C ALA A 81 9.64 2.50 -11.42
N VAL A 82 9.68 3.67 -10.80
CA VAL A 82 8.75 4.75 -11.16
C VAL A 82 9.31 5.43 -12.40
N ASP A 83 8.50 5.46 -13.46
CA ASP A 83 8.87 6.01 -14.76
C ASP A 83 8.76 7.54 -14.77
N ALA A 84 9.41 8.18 -15.74
CA ALA A 84 9.38 9.64 -15.87
C ALA A 84 7.99 10.15 -16.30
N GLU A 85 7.23 9.29 -16.98
CA GLU A 85 5.89 9.53 -17.48
C GLU A 85 4.82 9.29 -16.42
N ASP A 86 5.16 8.63 -15.29
CA ASP A 86 4.23 8.41 -14.19
C ASP A 86 3.85 9.75 -13.55
N ALA A 87 2.54 10.02 -13.46
CA ALA A 87 2.03 11.26 -12.88
C ALA A 87 2.45 11.48 -11.41
N SER A 88 2.70 10.39 -10.69
CA SER A 88 3.31 10.42 -9.36
C SER A 88 3.96 9.09 -8.98
N VAL A 89 4.70 9.07 -7.86
CA VAL A 89 5.21 7.83 -7.27
C VAL A 89 4.10 6.82 -6.97
N LEU A 90 2.94 7.29 -6.49
CA LEU A 90 1.77 6.41 -6.30
C LEU A 90 1.24 5.85 -7.63
N HIS A 91 1.24 6.64 -8.70
CA HIS A 91 0.82 6.15 -10.02
C HIS A 91 1.77 5.10 -10.57
N GLY A 92 3.09 5.24 -10.36
CA GLY A 92 4.04 4.19 -10.68
C GLY A 92 3.72 2.89 -9.94
N CYS A 93 3.42 2.95 -8.65
CA CYS A 93 3.01 1.74 -7.89
C CYS A 93 1.74 1.09 -8.44
N ALA A 94 0.74 1.90 -8.79
CA ALA A 94 -0.50 1.39 -9.38
C ALA A 94 -0.30 0.79 -10.77
N ARG A 95 0.59 1.38 -11.59
CA ARG A 95 0.97 0.88 -12.91
C ARG A 95 1.63 -0.49 -12.79
N GLU A 96 2.63 -0.62 -11.94
CA GLU A 96 3.34 -1.90 -11.71
C GLU A 96 2.39 -3.00 -11.24
N LEU A 97 1.48 -2.69 -10.29
CA LEU A 97 0.45 -3.67 -9.88
C LEU A 97 -0.45 -4.13 -11.03
N ARG A 98 -0.82 -3.22 -11.93
CA ARG A 98 -1.66 -3.56 -13.08
C ARG A 98 -0.87 -4.40 -14.10
N GLU A 99 0.37 -4.04 -14.36
CA GLU A 99 1.21 -4.67 -15.39
C GLU A 99 1.71 -6.04 -14.95
N GLU A 100 2.24 -6.16 -13.73
CA GLU A 100 2.87 -7.40 -13.26
C GLU A 100 1.87 -8.44 -12.76
N VAL A 101 0.74 -8.01 -12.18
CA VAL A 101 -0.22 -8.91 -11.50
C VAL A 101 -1.68 -8.71 -11.90
N GLY A 102 -1.98 -7.81 -12.85
CA GLY A 102 -3.33 -7.59 -13.35
C GLY A 102 -4.30 -6.94 -12.35
N LEU A 103 -3.81 -6.46 -11.20
CA LEU A 103 -4.65 -5.90 -10.15
C LEU A 103 -4.76 -4.38 -10.30
N VAL A 104 -5.98 -3.86 -10.22
CA VAL A 104 -6.26 -2.42 -10.27
C VAL A 104 -6.27 -1.85 -8.86
N ALA A 105 -5.43 -0.85 -8.59
CA ALA A 105 -5.43 -0.15 -7.32
C ALA A 105 -6.75 0.62 -7.12
N ARG A 106 -7.39 0.43 -5.97
CA ARG A 106 -8.58 1.18 -5.52
C ARG A 106 -8.21 2.26 -4.51
N ARG A 107 -7.30 1.95 -3.58
CA ARG A 107 -6.82 2.91 -2.58
C ARG A 107 -5.39 2.63 -2.12
N MET A 108 -4.54 3.66 -2.13
CA MET A 108 -3.23 3.65 -1.44
C MET A 108 -3.44 4.01 0.03
N LYS A 109 -3.16 3.09 0.96
CA LYS A 109 -3.52 3.27 2.38
C LYS A 109 -2.44 3.94 3.21
N ARG A 110 -1.21 3.44 3.14
CA ARG A 110 -0.11 3.89 4.00
C ARG A 110 1.24 3.54 3.39
N LEU A 111 2.28 4.22 3.88
CA LEU A 111 3.67 3.90 3.59
C LEU A 111 4.09 2.68 4.43
N VAL A 112 4.86 1.78 3.82
CA VAL A 112 5.47 0.61 4.45
C VAL A 112 7.00 0.79 4.45
N THR A 113 7.55 1.01 5.64
CA THR A 113 8.97 1.20 5.92
C THR A 113 9.67 -0.14 6.22
N GLU A 114 10.98 -0.10 6.48
CA GLU A 114 11.75 -1.28 6.93
C GLU A 114 11.64 -1.51 8.46
N GLY A 115 10.45 -1.33 9.03
CA GLY A 115 10.23 -1.39 10.48
C GLY A 115 10.02 -0.01 11.12
N ARG A 116 10.19 0.06 12.44
CA ARG A 116 9.98 1.28 13.26
C ARG A 116 11.04 2.38 13.07
N SER A 117 11.86 2.31 12.02
CA SER A 117 12.83 3.36 11.69
C SER A 117 12.10 4.65 11.31
N GLU A 118 12.69 5.80 11.62
CA GLU A 118 12.24 7.09 11.09
C GLU A 118 12.50 7.21 9.58
N GLU A 119 13.39 6.38 9.02
CA GLU A 119 13.69 6.41 7.59
C GLU A 119 12.53 5.84 6.77
N ARG A 120 12.05 6.66 5.84
CA ARG A 120 10.82 6.44 5.07
C ARG A 120 11.04 5.76 3.72
N TRP A 121 12.29 5.45 3.38
CA TRP A 121 12.70 4.79 2.15
C TRP A 121 13.84 3.83 2.43
N SER A 122 14.13 2.99 1.45
CA SER A 122 15.28 2.11 1.39
C SER A 122 16.28 2.62 0.37
N VAL A 123 17.55 2.22 0.49
CA VAL A 123 18.57 2.52 -0.53
C VAL A 123 19.18 1.22 -1.03
N PHE A 124 19.11 1.01 -2.34
CA PHE A 124 19.69 -0.16 -2.99
C PHE A 124 20.24 0.23 -4.36
N THR A 125 20.96 -0.68 -5.02
CA THR A 125 21.46 -0.44 -6.37
C THR A 125 20.68 -1.22 -7.41
N ASN A 126 20.64 -0.73 -8.65
CA ASN A 126 20.10 -1.49 -9.76
C ASN A 126 20.91 -2.77 -10.02
N ARG A 127 20.43 -3.64 -10.92
CA ARG A 127 21.09 -4.90 -11.30
C ARG A 127 22.58 -4.77 -11.62
N SER A 128 22.99 -3.71 -12.31
CA SER A 128 24.40 -3.48 -12.70
C SER A 128 25.24 -2.85 -11.60
N GLY A 129 24.66 -2.45 -10.47
CA GLY A 129 25.35 -1.74 -9.40
C GLY A 129 25.73 -0.29 -9.74
N THR A 130 25.28 0.23 -10.89
CA THR A 130 25.70 1.54 -11.41
C THR A 130 24.77 2.67 -11.04
N LYS A 131 23.55 2.35 -10.61
CA LYS A 131 22.53 3.32 -10.20
C LYS A 131 22.14 3.08 -8.74
N ILE A 132 21.95 4.14 -7.97
CA ILE A 132 21.45 4.14 -6.60
C ILE A 132 19.96 4.50 -6.63
N ILE A 133 19.13 3.64 -6.08
CA ILE A 133 17.67 3.73 -6.15
C ILE A 133 17.09 3.95 -4.75
N CYS A 134 16.09 4.84 -4.67
CA CYS A 134 15.25 5.06 -3.50
C CYS A 134 14.07 4.08 -3.50
N GLY A 135 14.00 3.15 -2.55
CA GLY A 135 12.97 2.12 -2.46
C GLY A 135 11.82 2.48 -1.52
N VAL A 136 10.62 2.65 -2.05
CA VAL A 136 9.42 2.99 -1.26
C VAL A 136 8.38 1.89 -1.39
N GLY A 137 7.47 1.78 -0.42
CA GLY A 137 6.50 0.70 -0.39
C GLY A 137 5.16 1.16 0.13
N PHE A 138 4.06 0.67 -0.44
CA PHE A 138 2.72 1.11 -0.08
C PHE A 138 1.81 -0.08 0.20
N GLU A 139 0.99 -0.01 1.25
CA GLU A 139 -0.15 -0.92 1.39
C GLU A 139 -1.25 -0.46 0.44
N VAL A 140 -1.72 -1.38 -0.42
CA VAL A 140 -2.67 -1.07 -1.48
C VAL A 140 -3.92 -1.93 -1.35
N GLU A 141 -5.08 -1.27 -1.34
CA GLU A 141 -6.38 -1.92 -1.54
C GLU A 141 -6.66 -1.94 -3.04
N VAL A 142 -7.00 -3.11 -3.56
CA VAL A 142 -7.30 -3.33 -4.97
C VAL A 142 -8.79 -3.51 -5.19
N GLU A 143 -9.23 -3.36 -6.44
CA GLU A 143 -10.57 -3.78 -6.87
C GLU A 143 -10.71 -5.31 -6.81
N GLU A 144 -11.94 -5.81 -6.82
CA GLU A 144 -12.17 -7.25 -6.95
C GLU A 144 -11.64 -7.74 -8.30
N GLY A 145 -10.73 -8.72 -8.26
CA GLY A 145 -10.04 -9.21 -9.45
C GLY A 145 -9.27 -10.49 -9.17
N SER A 146 -8.70 -11.05 -10.23
CA SER A 146 -7.83 -12.23 -10.17
C SER A 146 -6.40 -11.84 -10.48
N VAL A 147 -5.44 -12.48 -9.82
CA VAL A 147 -4.01 -12.28 -10.11
C VAL A 147 -3.69 -12.88 -11.48
N VAL A 148 -3.18 -12.05 -12.38
CA VAL A 148 -2.72 -12.43 -13.73
C VAL A 148 -1.29 -11.93 -13.90
N LEU A 149 -0.35 -12.84 -14.03
CA LEU A 149 1.06 -12.49 -14.12
C LEU A 149 1.45 -12.01 -15.52
N ASP A 150 2.38 -11.06 -15.59
CA ASP A 150 3.24 -10.93 -16.77
C ASP A 150 4.22 -12.12 -16.81
N GLU A 151 4.01 -13.03 -17.76
CA GLU A 151 4.83 -14.25 -17.92
C GLU A 151 6.30 -13.96 -18.27
N ASN A 152 6.62 -12.76 -18.77
CA ASN A 152 8.00 -12.37 -19.04
C ASN A 152 8.76 -12.04 -17.76
N GLU A 153 8.10 -11.49 -16.76
CA GLU A 153 8.74 -11.00 -15.54
C GLU A 153 8.55 -11.95 -14.35
N HIS A 154 7.42 -12.67 -14.32
CA HIS A 154 6.99 -13.47 -13.19
C HIS A 154 6.46 -14.83 -13.61
N GLN A 155 6.74 -15.86 -12.80
CA GLN A 155 6.42 -17.26 -13.15
C GLN A 155 5.49 -17.96 -12.15
N ALA A 156 5.29 -17.40 -10.96
CA ALA A 156 4.39 -17.94 -9.95
C ALA A 156 3.95 -16.84 -8.98
N TRP A 157 2.83 -17.07 -8.27
CA TRP A 157 2.36 -16.20 -7.20
C TRP A 157 1.81 -17.00 -6.03
N VAL A 158 1.80 -16.40 -4.84
CA VAL A 158 1.16 -16.94 -3.63
C VAL A 158 0.53 -15.82 -2.80
N TRP A 159 -0.50 -16.19 -2.02
CA TRP A 159 -0.92 -15.43 -0.86
C TRP A 159 -0.26 -16.02 0.38
N ALA A 160 0.70 -15.30 0.97
CA ALA A 160 1.48 -15.77 2.11
C ALA A 160 1.06 -15.09 3.41
N GLY A 161 0.84 -15.86 4.47
CA GLY A 161 0.63 -15.35 5.83
C GLY A 161 1.93 -14.86 6.47
N GLU A 162 1.81 -14.16 7.61
CA GLU A 162 2.98 -13.57 8.30
C GLU A 162 4.04 -14.61 8.69
N GLU A 163 3.62 -15.75 9.22
CA GLU A 163 4.54 -16.80 9.65
C GLU A 163 5.18 -17.52 8.45
N GLU A 164 4.49 -17.60 7.31
CA GLU A 164 5.04 -18.14 6.06
C GLU A 164 6.13 -17.21 5.51
N VAL A 165 5.90 -15.89 5.54
CA VAL A 165 6.90 -14.87 5.21
C VAL A 165 8.08 -14.92 6.18
N ARG A 166 7.83 -15.08 7.49
CA ARG A 166 8.88 -15.20 8.52
C ARG A 166 9.71 -16.48 8.33
N GLY A 167 9.08 -17.58 7.93
CA GLY A 167 9.75 -18.86 7.68
C GLY A 167 10.36 -18.98 6.28
N GLU A 168 10.04 -18.06 5.37
CA GLU A 168 10.27 -18.18 3.92
C GLU A 168 9.81 -19.55 3.37
N ARG A 169 8.66 -20.02 3.87
CA ARG A 169 8.10 -21.34 3.55
C ARG A 169 6.58 -21.35 3.73
N MET A 170 5.86 -21.83 2.72
CA MET A 170 4.41 -22.03 2.74
C MET A 170 4.03 -23.23 3.60
N GLY A 171 2.77 -23.27 4.05
CA GLY A 171 2.22 -24.40 4.82
C GLY A 171 2.28 -25.77 4.12
N ASP A 172 2.33 -25.78 2.78
CA ASP A 172 2.50 -26.99 1.96
C ASP A 172 3.97 -27.43 1.79
N GLY A 173 4.91 -26.71 2.42
CA GLY A 173 6.33 -26.99 2.39
C GLY A 173 7.11 -26.30 1.25
N ARG A 174 6.45 -25.63 0.30
CA ARG A 174 7.13 -24.86 -0.75
C ARG A 174 7.97 -23.73 -0.14
N GLY A 175 9.21 -23.57 -0.59
CA GLY A 175 10.06 -22.46 -0.17
C GLY A 175 9.71 -21.17 -0.93
N ILE A 176 9.61 -20.07 -0.20
CA ILE A 176 9.36 -18.72 -0.76
C ILE A 176 10.50 -17.78 -0.39
N LYS A 177 11.72 -18.15 -0.81
CA LYS A 177 12.93 -17.39 -0.49
C LYS A 177 12.83 -15.97 -1.04
N LEU A 178 12.94 -14.99 -0.17
CA LEU A 178 12.72 -13.58 -0.53
C LEU A 178 13.95 -12.97 -1.22
N THR A 179 13.73 -11.91 -2.00
CA THR A 179 14.81 -11.18 -2.70
C THR A 179 15.87 -10.60 -1.76
N GLY A 180 15.51 -10.30 -0.51
CA GLY A 180 16.50 -9.96 0.51
C GLY A 180 15.90 -9.51 1.83
N MET A 181 16.80 -9.13 2.75
CA MET A 181 16.42 -8.68 4.10
C MET A 181 15.52 -7.43 4.08
N MET A 182 15.73 -6.51 3.13
CA MET A 182 14.91 -5.32 2.95
C MET A 182 13.45 -5.68 2.65
N MET A 183 13.22 -6.52 1.62
CA MET A 183 11.89 -6.99 1.25
C MET A 183 11.21 -7.71 2.42
N ARG A 184 11.96 -8.59 3.11
CA ARG A 184 11.47 -9.28 4.31
C ARG A 184 11.05 -8.32 5.43
N ARG A 185 11.82 -7.27 5.70
CA ARG A 185 11.48 -6.27 6.72
C ARG A 185 10.21 -5.51 6.35
N LYS A 186 10.07 -5.06 5.10
CA LYS A 186 8.87 -4.36 4.63
C LYS A 186 7.63 -5.25 4.74
N LEU A 187 7.71 -6.52 4.34
CA LEU A 187 6.60 -7.46 4.46
C LEU A 187 6.16 -7.63 5.93
N LEU A 188 7.10 -7.92 6.84
CA LEU A 188 6.80 -8.06 8.26
C LEU A 188 6.29 -6.76 8.89
N GLU A 189 6.76 -5.61 8.40
CA GLU A 189 6.27 -4.31 8.83
C GLU A 189 4.83 -4.06 8.37
N ALA A 190 4.48 -4.42 7.13
CA ALA A 190 3.11 -4.32 6.63
C ALA A 190 2.15 -5.16 7.49
N PHE A 191 2.54 -6.38 7.90
CA PHE A 191 1.77 -7.18 8.85
C PHE A 191 1.62 -6.49 10.21
N ARG A 192 2.71 -5.92 10.75
CA ARG A 192 2.69 -5.22 12.04
C ARG A 192 1.72 -4.04 12.01
N LEU A 193 1.80 -3.20 10.97
CA LEU A 193 0.93 -2.02 10.80
C LEU A 193 -0.55 -2.41 10.78
N ARG A 194 -0.89 -3.50 10.09
CA ARG A 194 -2.28 -4.01 10.03
C ARG A 194 -2.77 -4.57 11.37
N ARG A 195 -1.89 -5.22 12.16
CA ARG A 195 -2.25 -5.65 13.52
C ARG A 195 -2.55 -4.48 14.44
N GLU A 196 -1.74 -3.42 14.37
CA GLU A 196 -1.97 -2.21 15.18
C GLU A 196 -3.29 -1.51 14.82
N ASP A 197 -3.68 -1.48 13.55
CA ASP A 197 -5.02 -1.01 13.17
C ASP A 197 -6.12 -1.84 13.84
N GLY A 198 -6.01 -3.18 13.78
CA GLY A 198 -7.00 -4.09 14.37
C GLY A 198 -7.08 -4.00 15.90
N GLU A 199 -5.98 -3.63 16.57
CA GLU A 199 -5.95 -3.33 18.00
C GLU A 199 -6.62 -1.98 18.30
N ASN A 200 -6.30 -0.94 17.52
CA ASN A 200 -6.87 0.39 17.67
C ASN A 200 -8.39 0.41 17.42
N VAL A 201 -8.87 -0.31 16.40
CA VAL A 201 -10.31 -0.45 16.12
C VAL A 201 -11.03 -1.11 17.30
N ARG A 202 -10.51 -2.24 17.81
CA ARG A 202 -11.10 -2.92 18.98
C ARG A 202 -11.09 -2.03 20.23
N ALA A 203 -10.01 -1.31 20.47
CA ALA A 203 -9.93 -0.38 21.60
C ALA A 203 -10.98 0.75 21.49
N ASN A 204 -11.17 1.30 20.28
CA ASN A 204 -12.17 2.34 20.02
C ASN A 204 -13.61 1.81 20.14
N GLU A 205 -13.91 0.62 19.64
CA GLU A 205 -15.23 -0.02 19.81
C GLU A 205 -15.56 -0.24 21.29
N VAL A 206 -14.59 -0.74 22.06
CA VAL A 206 -14.73 -0.92 23.51
C VAL A 206 -15.01 0.41 24.21
N LEU A 207 -14.22 1.47 23.92
CA LEU A 207 -14.45 2.81 24.46
C LEU A 207 -15.85 3.36 24.10
N MET A 208 -16.30 3.15 22.87
CA MET A 208 -17.63 3.58 22.41
C MET A 208 -18.76 2.86 23.16
N ILE A 209 -18.64 1.54 23.37
CA ILE A 209 -19.59 0.76 24.17
C ILE A 209 -19.62 1.25 25.62
N TYR A 210 -18.46 1.47 26.24
CA TYR A 210 -18.38 2.00 27.60
C TYR A 210 -19.01 3.39 27.73
N SER A 211 -18.79 4.28 26.75
CA SER A 211 -19.43 5.60 26.70
C SER A 211 -20.95 5.51 26.58
N CYS A 212 -21.47 4.61 25.73
CA CYS A 212 -22.91 4.39 25.58
C CYS A 212 -23.56 3.82 26.86
N ILE A 213 -22.90 2.86 27.52
CA ILE A 213 -23.38 2.32 28.81
C ILE A 213 -23.39 3.40 29.89
N PHE A 214 -22.34 4.22 29.97
CA PHE A 214 -22.28 5.32 30.92
C PHE A 214 -23.40 6.33 30.66
N ALA A 215 -23.56 6.80 29.41
CA ALA A 215 -24.64 7.72 29.04
C ALA A 215 -26.05 7.15 29.36
N SER A 216 -26.27 5.84 29.15
CA SER A 216 -27.54 5.19 29.50
C SER A 216 -27.83 5.18 31.00
N LYS A 217 -26.81 5.02 31.87
CA LYS A 217 -27.00 5.04 33.33
C LYS A 217 -27.37 6.44 33.85
N TYR A 218 -26.76 7.49 33.30
CA TYR A 218 -27.09 8.87 33.67
C TYR A 218 -28.44 9.37 33.09
N SER A 219 -28.94 8.74 32.02
CA SER A 219 -30.28 9.02 31.51
C SER A 219 -31.40 8.34 32.30
N THR A 220 -31.12 7.26 33.04
CA THR A 220 -32.13 6.57 33.87
C THR A 220 -32.27 7.18 35.27
N GLU A 221 -31.19 7.73 35.84
CA GLU A 221 -31.23 8.41 37.15
C GLU A 221 -31.96 9.76 37.10
N SER A 222 -31.98 10.43 35.94
CA SER A 222 -32.70 11.69 35.74
C SER A 222 -34.23 11.55 35.65
N LYS A 223 -34.77 10.34 35.46
CA LYS A 223 -36.23 10.10 35.45
C LYS A 223 -36.81 9.64 36.80
N ALA A 224 -35.99 9.15 37.72
CA ALA A 224 -36.45 8.66 39.02
C ALA A 224 -36.67 9.76 40.08
N GLY A 225 -36.28 11.01 39.79
CA GLY A 225 -36.34 12.14 40.74
C GLY A 225 -37.58 13.04 40.67
N SER A 226 -38.62 12.69 39.89
CA SER A 226 -39.76 13.59 39.63
C SER A 226 -41.11 13.17 40.25
N GLU A 227 -41.18 12.13 41.07
CA GLU A 227 -42.41 11.71 41.77
C GLU A 227 -42.24 11.75 43.29
N SER A 228 -42.17 12.95 43.88
CA SER A 228 -42.52 13.16 45.30
C SER A 228 -42.75 14.64 45.61
N SER A 229 -43.89 15.15 45.15
CA SER A 229 -44.50 16.37 45.73
C SER A 229 -46.00 16.34 45.47
N SER A 230 -46.75 15.78 46.41
CA SER A 230 -48.17 16.03 46.66
C SER A 230 -48.43 15.80 48.14
#